data_AF-A0A2V9AS44-F1
#
_entry.id   AF-A0A2V9AS44-F1
#
_cell.length_a   1.000
_cell.length_b   1.000
_cell.length_c   1.000
_cell.angle_alpha   90.00
_cell.angle_beta   90.00
_cell.angle_gamma   90.00
#
_symmetry.space_group_name_H-M   'P 1'
#
loop_
_entity.id
_entity.type
_entity.pdbx_description
1 polymer ?
#
loop_
_entity_poly.entity_id
_entity_poly.type
_entity_poly.pdbx_seq_one_letter_code
_entity_poly.pdbx_strand_id
1 'polypeptide(L)'
;MKFPPRQSPQLMGVAHYRGDAPKRVLSEVHPTPTNHFKAYTVRERSVRASNRESAEPAWLARTLTARFSFVFSKGLPSFAVWRASLLFVKPLAFPRFAPHAVYLRMPRLQRHSRQLAAILAVLLPAGSLFAQDGNFLKDLAAWRTAHTADLLKPDGWLSLVGLEWLQPGNNSVGTAPDNKIHLSKGSAHLAVLHLEGENVTLNPPAGGFPPDFLVAGAPAKPQSLRAEGNKDKFAPRMTIGTLNMYVIRRESRFALRIKDAQSPSITGFHGLKWYPPDENYRVIAKWIPYVPFKTITLATLVGTNYDQPVPGAAEFVLAGKTWRIEPVLEDPAVAKLFFIFRDTTGTTTTYGACRFLYTGFPTNGLDKPGELVLDFNRLENPPCAYTPYSTCPLPPPGNRLPIPLPVGEQRYHDLN
;
A
#
# COMPACT_ATOMS: atom_id res chain seq x y z
N MET A 1 51.25 15.62 15.64
CA MET A 1 51.04 14.24 16.13
C MET A 1 50.12 13.52 15.16
N LYS A 2 50.64 12.47 14.50
CA LYS A 2 49.89 11.60 13.59
C LYS A 2 49.16 10.54 14.43
N PHE A 3 47.85 10.38 14.25
CA PHE A 3 47.10 9.24 14.76
C PHE A 3 46.99 8.16 13.66
N PRO A 4 47.02 6.85 14.01
CA PRO A 4 47.11 5.76 13.04
C PRO A 4 45.73 5.38 12.45
N PRO A 5 45.69 4.72 11.28
CA PRO A 5 44.44 4.33 10.63
C PRO A 5 43.81 3.11 11.31
N ARG A 6 42.48 3.14 11.48
CA ARG A 6 41.69 1.98 11.95
C ARG A 6 41.46 1.00 10.79
N GLN A 7 41.64 -0.27 11.13
CA GLN A 7 41.52 -1.44 10.26
C GLN A 7 40.07 -1.72 9.83
N SER A 8 39.91 -2.09 8.56
CA SER A 8 38.70 -2.65 7.96
C SER A 8 38.52 -4.13 8.37
N PRO A 9 37.30 -4.63 8.60
CA PRO A 9 37.08 -6.06 8.82
C PRO A 9 37.19 -6.83 7.50
N GLN A 10 38.08 -7.83 7.48
CA GLN A 10 38.29 -8.75 6.37
C GLN A 10 37.10 -9.71 6.21
N LEU A 11 36.70 -9.91 4.95
CA LEU A 11 35.78 -10.95 4.49
C LEU A 11 36.39 -12.34 4.74
N MET A 12 35.73 -13.16 5.56
CA MET A 12 36.06 -14.58 5.70
C MET A 12 35.54 -15.36 4.49
N GLY A 13 36.46 -16.10 3.88
CA GLY A 13 36.29 -16.84 2.64
C GLY A 13 35.42 -18.08 2.75
N VAL A 14 34.91 -18.44 1.57
CA VAL A 14 34.14 -19.64 1.24
C VAL A 14 35.04 -20.87 1.35
N ALA A 15 34.65 -21.85 2.17
CA ALA A 15 35.27 -23.17 2.20
C ALA A 15 34.34 -24.20 1.54
N HIS A 16 34.83 -24.81 0.46
CA HIS A 16 34.24 -25.98 -0.18
C HIS A 16 34.41 -27.21 0.70
N TYR A 17 33.34 -27.99 0.90
CA TYR A 17 33.41 -29.36 1.39
C TYR A 17 32.69 -30.31 0.40
N ARG A 18 33.47 -31.22 -0.19
CA ARG A 18 33.02 -32.46 -0.88
C ARG A 18 33.27 -33.61 0.09
N GLY A 19 32.36 -34.59 0.15
CA GLY A 19 32.66 -35.90 0.74
C GLY A 19 31.46 -36.66 1.32
N ASP A 20 30.87 -37.51 0.47
CA ASP A 20 30.40 -38.88 0.69
C ASP A 20 29.36 -39.26 1.77
N ALA A 21 28.35 -40.01 1.28
CA ALA A 21 27.33 -40.72 2.03
C ALA A 21 27.76 -42.17 2.39
N PRO A 22 27.10 -42.79 3.38
CA PRO A 22 26.85 -44.23 3.31
C PRO A 22 25.40 -44.65 3.58
N LYS A 23 25.09 -45.85 3.07
CA LYS A 23 23.78 -46.54 3.01
C LYS A 23 23.37 -47.23 4.33
N ARG A 24 22.06 -47.50 4.42
CA ARG A 24 21.25 -48.27 5.40
C ARG A 24 21.82 -49.61 5.89
N VAL A 25 21.45 -49.96 7.12
CA VAL A 25 21.11 -51.35 7.54
C VAL A 25 19.84 -51.33 8.42
N LEU A 26 18.98 -52.33 8.22
CA LEU A 26 17.69 -52.62 8.83
C LEU A 26 17.83 -53.42 10.14
N SER A 27 16.87 -53.26 11.08
CA SER A 27 16.36 -54.37 11.91
C SER A 27 15.02 -54.01 12.57
N GLU A 28 13.97 -54.78 12.25
CA GLU A 28 12.66 -54.85 12.91
C GLU A 28 12.69 -55.85 14.07
N VAL A 29 11.99 -55.57 15.18
CA VAL A 29 11.25 -56.56 16.02
C VAL A 29 10.13 -55.84 16.82
N HIS A 30 8.88 -56.32 16.71
CA HIS A 30 7.68 -56.05 17.55
C HIS A 30 7.37 -57.30 18.43
N PRO A 31 6.30 -57.43 19.29
CA PRO A 31 5.28 -56.47 19.80
C PRO A 31 4.94 -56.55 21.34
N THR A 32 4.18 -55.54 21.83
CA THR A 32 3.12 -55.37 22.90
C THR A 32 2.82 -56.43 24.02
N PRO A 33 2.11 -56.11 25.17
CA PRO A 33 0.84 -55.31 25.23
C PRO A 33 0.43 -54.47 26.49
N THR A 34 -0.59 -53.60 26.25
CA THR A 34 -1.70 -53.12 27.15
C THR A 34 -1.37 -52.17 28.33
N ASN A 35 -2.17 -51.16 28.73
CA ASN A 35 -3.58 -50.80 28.49
C ASN A 35 -3.93 -49.35 28.92
N HIS A 36 -5.15 -48.93 28.54
CA HIS A 36 -6.03 -47.85 29.06
C HIS A 36 -6.09 -46.43 28.41
N PHE A 37 -7.15 -46.29 27.60
CA PHE A 37 -7.81 -45.09 27.07
C PHE A 37 -8.76 -44.41 28.07
N LYS A 38 -8.96 -43.09 27.92
CA LYS A 38 -10.27 -42.41 28.05
C LYS A 38 -10.37 -41.27 27.03
N ALA A 39 -11.33 -41.37 26.10
CA ALA A 39 -11.77 -40.32 25.20
C ALA A 39 -13.25 -40.03 25.47
N TYR A 40 -13.64 -38.75 25.43
CA TYR A 40 -15.01 -38.29 25.60
C TYR A 40 -15.69 -38.18 24.22
N THR A 41 -16.83 -38.86 24.06
CA THR A 41 -17.71 -38.78 22.88
C THR A 41 -18.93 -37.92 23.20
N VAL A 42 -19.27 -36.96 22.34
CA VAL A 42 -20.57 -36.25 22.38
C VAL A 42 -21.47 -36.84 21.30
N ARG A 43 -22.68 -37.23 21.71
CA ARG A 43 -23.71 -37.89 20.91
C ARG A 43 -24.46 -36.90 20.01
N GLU A 44 -24.57 -37.24 18.72
CA GLU A 44 -25.65 -36.80 17.85
C GLU A 44 -26.90 -37.67 18.07
N ARG A 45 -28.09 -37.05 18.04
CA ARG A 45 -29.39 -37.74 17.95
C ARG A 45 -30.07 -37.30 16.67
N SER A 46 -30.26 -38.26 15.75
CA SER A 46 -31.20 -38.16 14.64
C SER A 46 -32.58 -38.69 15.06
N VAL A 47 -33.66 -38.01 14.68
CA VAL A 47 -35.02 -38.57 14.61
C VAL A 47 -35.51 -38.40 13.18
N ARG A 48 -36.20 -39.42 12.67
CA ARG A 48 -36.59 -39.65 11.27
C ARG A 48 -38.11 -39.44 11.09
N ALA A 49 -38.49 -39.20 9.82
CA ALA A 49 -39.81 -39.34 9.18
C ALA A 49 -40.73 -38.10 9.25
N SER A 50 -41.47 -37.67 8.21
CA SER A 50 -41.93 -38.31 6.96
C SER A 50 -42.45 -37.26 5.94
N ASN A 51 -42.34 -37.57 4.64
CA ASN A 51 -43.19 -37.22 3.47
C ASN A 51 -44.24 -36.09 3.57
N ARG A 52 -44.23 -35.12 2.62
CA ARG A 52 -45.05 -35.08 1.37
C ARG A 52 -45.01 -33.69 0.70
N GLU A 53 -44.92 -33.72 -0.63
CA GLU A 53 -45.58 -32.86 -1.65
C GLU A 53 -45.67 -31.31 -1.51
N SER A 54 -45.08 -30.67 -2.53
CA SER A 54 -45.61 -29.62 -3.43
C SER A 54 -45.91 -28.18 -2.94
N ALA A 55 -45.64 -27.27 -3.90
CA ALA A 55 -46.12 -25.90 -4.06
C ALA A 55 -45.27 -24.73 -3.47
N GLU A 56 -44.62 -23.99 -4.36
CA GLU A 56 -44.46 -22.52 -4.26
C GLU A 56 -45.87 -21.84 -4.27
N PRO A 57 -46.08 -20.56 -3.85
CA PRO A 57 -45.14 -19.42 -3.89
C PRO A 57 -45.23 -18.37 -2.76
N ALA A 58 -44.44 -17.30 -2.92
CA ALA A 58 -44.63 -15.93 -2.41
C ALA A 58 -44.20 -15.61 -0.96
N TRP A 59 -43.05 -14.94 -0.82
CA TRP A 59 -42.69 -14.15 0.37
C TRP A 59 -42.80 -12.65 0.10
N LEU A 60 -43.84 -12.05 0.70
CA LEU A 60 -43.93 -10.65 1.05
C LEU A 60 -42.95 -10.33 2.19
N ALA A 61 -42.19 -9.25 2.04
CA ALA A 61 -41.31 -8.71 3.07
C ALA A 61 -42.12 -8.20 4.28
N ARG A 62 -41.90 -8.78 5.46
CA ARG A 62 -42.34 -8.24 6.75
C ARG A 62 -41.20 -7.42 7.37
N THR A 63 -41.42 -6.13 7.53
CA THR A 63 -40.65 -5.22 8.37
C THR A 63 -40.82 -5.59 9.85
N LEU A 64 -39.70 -5.86 10.54
CA LEU A 64 -39.64 -5.96 12.00
C LEU A 64 -39.33 -4.58 12.59
N THR A 65 -40.26 -4.04 13.38
CA THR A 65 -40.07 -2.83 14.18
C THR A 65 -39.66 -3.24 15.59
N ALA A 66 -38.42 -2.94 16.00
CA ALA A 66 -37.98 -3.09 17.38
C ALA A 66 -38.37 -1.86 18.21
N ARG A 67 -39.08 -2.06 19.32
CA ARG A 67 -39.36 -1.04 20.34
C ARG A 67 -38.24 -1.06 21.39
N PHE A 68 -37.66 0.11 21.68
CA PHE A 68 -36.91 0.35 22.91
C PHE A 68 -37.67 1.36 23.77
N SER A 69 -37.96 0.98 25.01
CA SER A 69 -38.51 1.86 26.04
C SER A 69 -37.37 2.50 26.83
N PHE A 70 -37.42 3.82 27.04
CA PHE A 70 -36.58 4.51 28.01
C PHE A 70 -37.44 5.19 29.07
N VAL A 71 -37.06 5.00 30.33
CA VAL A 71 -37.64 5.61 31.53
C VAL A 71 -36.97 6.97 31.77
N PHE A 72 -37.77 8.01 32.02
CA PHE A 72 -37.30 9.36 32.33
C PHE A 72 -37.16 9.58 33.85
N SER A 73 -36.13 10.34 34.25
CA SER A 73 -36.03 11.02 35.55
C SER A 73 -35.62 12.48 35.34
N LYS A 74 -36.17 13.37 36.17
CA LYS A 74 -36.26 14.83 36.05
C LYS A 74 -35.04 15.58 36.63
N GLY A 75 -34.74 16.79 36.09
CA GLY A 75 -33.91 17.81 36.78
C GLY A 75 -33.42 18.99 35.88
N LEU A 76 -33.92 20.20 36.17
CA LEU A 76 -33.76 21.56 35.60
C LEU A 76 -32.30 22.15 35.46
N PRO A 77 -32.05 23.42 35.00
CA PRO A 77 -32.26 23.97 33.64
C PRO A 77 -31.09 24.84 33.09
N SER A 78 -31.21 25.22 31.80
CA SER A 78 -30.70 26.45 31.14
C SER A 78 -29.21 26.65 30.81
N PHE A 79 -28.86 26.49 29.53
CA PHE A 79 -28.09 27.47 28.76
C PHE A 79 -28.59 27.47 27.30
N ALA A 80 -28.90 28.65 26.78
CA ALA A 80 -29.43 28.87 25.44
C ALA A 80 -28.33 28.72 24.38
N VAL A 81 -28.62 27.98 23.30
CA VAL A 81 -27.87 28.05 22.04
C VAL A 81 -28.87 28.16 20.90
N TRP A 82 -28.74 29.24 20.14
CA TRP A 82 -29.44 29.51 18.89
C TRP A 82 -29.19 28.39 17.87
N ARG A 83 -30.24 27.89 17.23
CA ARG A 83 -30.16 27.12 15.98
C ARG A 83 -31.13 27.70 14.96
N ALA A 84 -30.55 28.15 13.84
CA ALA A 84 -31.25 28.53 12.62
C ALA A 84 -31.88 27.29 11.98
N SER A 85 -33.15 27.43 11.59
CA SER A 85 -33.91 26.42 10.85
C SER A 85 -33.61 26.52 9.35
N LEU A 86 -33.19 25.42 8.73
CA LEU A 86 -33.23 25.23 7.29
C LEU A 86 -34.31 24.18 6.97
N LEU A 87 -35.33 24.62 6.25
CA LEU A 87 -36.46 23.84 5.76
C LEU A 87 -35.99 22.91 4.63
N PHE A 88 -36.27 21.60 4.75
CA PHE A 88 -36.15 20.64 3.66
C PHE A 88 -37.53 20.39 3.04
N VAL A 89 -37.67 20.77 1.77
CA VAL A 89 -38.86 20.53 0.93
C VAL A 89 -38.75 19.14 0.28
N LYS A 90 -39.82 18.34 0.33
CA LYS A 90 -39.95 17.04 -0.34
C LYS A 90 -40.29 17.21 -1.83
N PRO A 91 -39.82 16.34 -2.74
CA PRO A 91 -40.25 16.37 -4.14
C PRO A 91 -41.55 15.57 -4.34
N LEU A 92 -42.48 16.15 -5.12
CA LEU A 92 -43.72 15.54 -5.59
C LEU A 92 -43.48 14.77 -6.90
N ALA A 93 -44.15 13.63 -7.02
CA ALA A 93 -44.14 12.75 -8.18
C ALA A 93 -44.98 13.28 -9.35
N PHE A 94 -44.48 13.13 -10.58
CA PHE A 94 -45.22 13.38 -11.83
C PHE A 94 -45.79 12.07 -12.41
N PRO A 95 -47.00 12.08 -12.99
CA PRO A 95 -47.57 10.90 -13.66
C PRO A 95 -47.10 10.76 -15.12
N ARG A 96 -47.04 9.50 -15.57
CA ARG A 96 -46.71 9.07 -16.94
C ARG A 96 -47.89 9.31 -17.89
N PHE A 97 -47.61 9.83 -19.09
CA PHE A 97 -48.48 9.74 -20.27
C PHE A 97 -47.75 9.06 -21.44
N ALA A 98 -48.48 8.18 -22.13
CA ALA A 98 -48.02 7.38 -23.27
C ALA A 98 -47.99 8.21 -24.58
N PRO A 99 -47.20 7.81 -25.61
CA PRO A 99 -46.99 8.61 -26.80
C PRO A 99 -48.09 8.39 -27.85
N HIS A 100 -48.59 9.50 -28.42
CA HIS A 100 -49.33 9.49 -29.68
C HIS A 100 -48.39 9.77 -30.84
N ALA A 101 -48.32 8.82 -31.78
CA ALA A 101 -47.62 8.94 -33.04
C ALA A 101 -48.37 9.91 -33.96
N VAL A 102 -47.70 10.99 -34.37
CA VAL A 102 -48.17 11.88 -35.44
C VAL A 102 -47.41 11.51 -36.71
N TYR A 103 -48.13 10.91 -37.65
CA TYR A 103 -47.70 10.71 -39.02
C TYR A 103 -47.74 12.06 -39.77
N LEU A 104 -46.60 12.56 -40.22
CA LEU A 104 -46.53 13.58 -41.26
C LEU A 104 -45.98 12.93 -42.54
N ARG A 105 -46.85 12.93 -43.55
CA ARG A 105 -46.67 12.36 -44.88
C ARG A 105 -46.46 13.53 -45.83
N MET A 106 -45.29 13.66 -46.46
CA MET A 106 -45.10 14.55 -47.62
C MET A 106 -44.00 14.00 -48.57
N PRO A 107 -44.05 14.36 -49.86
CA PRO A 107 -44.01 13.38 -50.94
C PRO A 107 -42.64 13.14 -51.60
N ARG A 108 -42.58 12.00 -52.31
CA ARG A 108 -41.53 11.59 -53.25
C ARG A 108 -41.29 12.65 -54.33
N LEU A 109 -40.03 13.02 -54.54
CA LEU A 109 -39.52 13.53 -55.81
C LEU A 109 -38.33 12.68 -56.25
N GLN A 110 -38.43 12.18 -57.48
CA GLN A 110 -37.49 11.29 -58.16
C GLN A 110 -36.26 12.03 -58.66
N ARG A 111 -35.12 11.31 -58.61
CA ARG A 111 -34.00 11.20 -59.57
C ARG A 111 -33.73 12.38 -60.53
N HIS A 112 -32.49 12.86 -60.56
CA HIS A 112 -31.50 12.61 -61.64
C HIS A 112 -30.26 13.53 -61.51
N SER A 113 -29.14 13.08 -62.11
CA SER A 113 -27.82 13.72 -62.36
C SER A 113 -26.71 13.35 -61.36
N ARG A 114 -25.86 12.36 -61.66
CA ARG A 114 -24.71 12.26 -62.60
C ARG A 114 -23.47 13.05 -62.16
N GLN A 115 -22.45 12.24 -61.85
CA GLN A 115 -21.02 12.45 -61.61
C GLN A 115 -20.34 13.58 -62.40
N LEU A 116 -19.36 14.24 -61.75
CA LEU A 116 -17.99 14.59 -62.23
C LEU A 116 -17.23 15.27 -61.06
N ALA A 117 -16.15 14.65 -60.55
CA ALA A 117 -14.74 15.11 -60.67
C ALA A 117 -14.43 16.42 -59.89
N ALA A 118 -13.38 16.60 -59.09
CA ALA A 118 -12.15 15.87 -58.85
C ALA A 118 -11.51 16.35 -57.52
N ILE A 119 -10.76 15.44 -56.91
CA ILE A 119 -9.53 15.63 -56.10
C ILE A 119 -9.14 17.10 -55.82
N LEU A 120 -9.29 17.55 -54.57
CA LEU A 120 -8.32 18.44 -53.95
C LEU A 120 -7.88 17.83 -52.62
N ALA A 121 -6.59 17.58 -52.56
CA ALA A 121 -5.90 16.85 -51.52
C ALA A 121 -6.11 17.45 -50.13
N VAL A 122 -6.42 16.53 -49.22
CA VAL A 122 -6.11 16.52 -47.79
C VAL A 122 -4.98 17.49 -47.42
N LEU A 123 -5.33 18.67 -46.96
CA LEU A 123 -4.52 19.44 -46.02
C LEU A 123 -4.79 18.87 -44.63
N LEU A 124 -3.96 17.91 -44.22
CA LEU A 124 -3.86 17.46 -42.84
C LEU A 124 -3.69 18.67 -41.91
N PRO A 125 -4.47 18.80 -40.82
CA PRO A 125 -4.03 19.63 -39.71
C PRO A 125 -2.84 18.92 -39.05
N ALA A 126 -1.63 19.25 -39.47
CA ALA A 126 -0.39 18.89 -38.78
C ALA A 126 -0.22 19.65 -37.43
N GLY A 127 -1.34 19.99 -36.77
CA GLY A 127 -1.39 20.72 -35.51
C GLY A 127 -1.82 19.87 -34.30
N SER A 128 -2.29 18.64 -34.52
CA SER A 128 -2.82 17.80 -33.43
C SER A 128 -1.79 16.89 -32.76
N LEU A 129 -0.61 16.70 -33.36
CA LEU A 129 0.46 15.87 -32.77
C LEU A 129 1.30 16.66 -31.74
N PHE A 130 1.68 17.91 -32.04
CA PHE A 130 2.49 18.73 -31.12
C PHE A 130 1.73 19.20 -29.86
N ALA A 131 0.40 19.17 -29.88
CA ALA A 131 -0.41 19.58 -28.74
C ALA A 131 -0.53 18.48 -27.65
N GLN A 132 -0.30 17.21 -28.00
CA GLN A 132 -0.33 16.08 -27.07
C GLN A 132 1.00 15.98 -26.28
N ASP A 133 2.13 16.15 -26.95
CA ASP A 133 3.48 16.07 -26.38
C ASP A 133 3.72 17.12 -25.27
N GLY A 134 3.20 18.33 -25.46
CA GLY A 134 3.32 19.43 -24.49
C GLY A 134 2.61 19.16 -23.17
N ASN A 135 1.51 18.39 -23.19
CA ASN A 135 0.79 18.02 -21.97
C ASN A 135 1.50 16.89 -21.22
N PHE A 136 2.04 15.89 -21.91
CA PHE A 136 2.80 14.79 -21.28
C PHE A 136 4.03 15.30 -20.52
N LEU A 137 4.89 16.10 -21.17
CA LEU A 137 6.11 16.59 -20.54
C LEU A 137 5.81 17.49 -19.34
N LYS A 138 4.79 18.34 -19.45
CA LYS A 138 4.35 19.21 -18.36
C LYS A 138 3.79 18.40 -17.19
N ASP A 139 2.94 17.42 -17.46
CA ASP A 139 2.35 16.54 -16.44
C ASP A 139 3.43 15.70 -15.74
N LEU A 140 4.40 15.18 -16.50
CA LEU A 140 5.52 14.43 -15.94
C LEU A 140 6.42 15.32 -15.08
N ALA A 141 6.73 16.54 -15.53
CA ALA A 141 7.51 17.50 -14.75
C ALA A 141 6.79 17.85 -13.43
N ALA A 142 5.50 18.14 -13.48
CA ALA A 142 4.69 18.42 -12.29
C ALA A 142 4.67 17.23 -11.33
N TRP A 143 4.54 16.00 -11.86
CA TRP A 143 4.61 14.78 -11.06
C TRP A 143 5.99 14.60 -10.40
N ARG A 144 7.10 14.83 -11.12
CA ARG A 144 8.47 14.75 -10.56
C ARG A 144 8.70 15.78 -9.45
N THR A 145 8.17 16.99 -9.61
CA THR A 145 8.19 18.03 -8.56
C THR A 145 7.39 17.60 -7.34
N ALA A 146 6.18 17.07 -7.53
CA ALA A 146 5.34 16.57 -6.44
C ALA A 146 6.01 15.40 -5.69
N HIS A 147 6.59 14.44 -6.41
CA HIS A 147 7.36 13.33 -5.82
C HIS A 147 8.51 13.83 -4.94
N THR A 148 9.29 14.79 -5.44
CA THR A 148 10.38 15.40 -4.67
C THR A 148 9.87 16.10 -3.41
N ALA A 149 8.78 16.87 -3.52
CA ALA A 149 8.16 17.54 -2.38
C ALA A 149 7.64 16.55 -1.34
N ASP A 150 7.05 15.43 -1.79
CA ASP A 150 6.54 14.36 -0.91
C ASP A 150 7.66 13.67 -0.13
N LEU A 151 8.81 13.40 -0.77
CA LEU A 151 9.99 12.84 -0.09
C LEU A 151 10.54 13.75 1.01
N LEU A 152 10.49 15.07 0.79
CA LEU A 152 11.02 16.12 1.68
C LEU A 152 10.06 16.59 2.77
N LYS A 153 8.82 16.09 2.79
CA LYS A 153 7.89 16.39 3.90
C LYS A 153 8.53 16.06 5.25
N PRO A 154 8.17 16.76 6.34
CA PRO A 154 8.65 16.45 7.69
C PRO A 154 8.48 14.98 8.10
N ASP A 155 7.42 14.33 7.59
CA ASP A 155 7.12 12.91 7.76
C ASP A 155 7.33 12.09 6.48
N GLY A 156 8.04 12.62 5.48
CA GLY A 156 8.41 11.97 4.23
C GLY A 156 9.47 10.88 4.41
N TRP A 157 9.90 10.24 3.32
CA TRP A 157 10.85 9.13 3.42
C TRP A 157 12.28 9.57 3.74
N LEU A 158 12.68 10.78 3.35
CA LEU A 158 14.00 11.33 3.70
C LEU A 158 14.12 11.71 5.18
N SER A 159 13.01 11.90 5.90
CA SER A 159 13.07 12.13 7.35
C SER A 159 13.31 10.85 8.15
N LEU A 160 13.26 9.67 7.55
CA LEU A 160 13.38 8.40 8.27
C LEU A 160 14.84 8.10 8.68
N VAL A 161 15.11 8.18 9.99
CA VAL A 161 16.46 8.08 10.59
C VAL A 161 16.65 6.88 11.51
N GLY A 162 15.61 6.09 11.78
CA GLY A 162 15.74 4.92 12.64
C GLY A 162 14.60 3.92 12.55
N LEU A 163 14.94 2.66 12.80
CA LEU A 163 14.02 1.54 12.97
C LEU A 163 14.56 0.60 14.05
N GLU A 164 13.99 0.69 15.25
CA GLU A 164 14.49 0.00 16.44
C GLU A 164 13.52 -1.09 16.88
N TRP A 165 13.93 -2.35 16.78
CA TRP A 165 13.08 -3.49 17.16
C TRP A 165 12.93 -3.58 18.67
N LEU A 166 11.67 -3.61 19.13
CA LEU A 166 11.35 -3.72 20.55
C LEU A 166 11.66 -5.13 21.07
N GLN A 167 12.27 -5.19 22.25
CA GLN A 167 12.43 -6.42 23.01
C GLN A 167 11.24 -6.61 23.97
N PRO A 168 10.88 -7.84 24.36
CA PRO A 168 9.92 -8.07 25.42
C PRO A 168 10.28 -7.30 26.70
N GLY A 169 9.27 -6.73 27.36
CA GLY A 169 9.43 -5.88 28.54
C GLY A 169 9.74 -4.42 28.19
N ASN A 170 10.48 -3.75 29.07
CA ASN A 170 10.77 -2.31 28.96
C ASN A 170 11.83 -2.00 27.90
N ASN A 171 11.53 -1.06 27.00
CA ASN A 171 12.45 -0.44 26.05
C ASN A 171 12.54 1.06 26.36
N SER A 172 13.59 1.47 27.06
CA SER A 172 13.86 2.88 27.38
C SER A 172 14.31 3.63 26.13
N VAL A 173 13.79 4.85 25.94
CA VAL A 173 14.02 5.69 24.76
C VAL A 173 14.58 7.04 25.21
N GLY A 174 15.69 7.49 24.62
CA GLY A 174 16.27 8.80 24.93
C GLY A 174 17.71 8.95 24.41
N THR A 175 18.36 10.08 24.69
CA THR A 175 19.74 10.35 24.27
C THR A 175 20.80 9.78 25.23
N ALA A 176 20.42 9.47 26.48
CA ALA A 176 21.34 8.92 27.47
C ALA A 176 21.82 7.50 27.08
N PRO A 177 23.08 7.12 27.39
CA PRO A 177 23.68 5.87 26.93
C PRO A 177 23.06 4.61 27.54
N ASP A 178 22.36 4.72 28.67
CA ASP A 178 21.66 3.64 29.36
C ASP A 178 20.26 3.36 28.80
N ASN A 179 19.79 4.13 27.81
CA ASN A 179 18.59 3.78 27.06
C ASN A 179 18.83 2.55 26.18
N LYS A 180 17.80 1.73 25.99
CA LYS A 180 17.85 0.62 25.03
C LYS A 180 17.70 1.10 23.58
N ILE A 181 16.98 2.19 23.38
CA ILE A 181 16.78 2.86 22.10
C ILE A 181 17.39 4.25 22.20
N HIS A 182 18.50 4.45 21.50
CA HIS A 182 19.23 5.71 21.50
C HIS A 182 18.67 6.67 20.44
N LEU A 183 18.31 7.87 20.89
CA LEU A 183 17.97 8.98 20.01
C LEU A 183 19.21 9.83 19.75
N SER A 184 19.32 10.40 18.55
CA SER A 184 20.41 11.33 18.20
C SER A 184 20.28 12.70 18.87
N LYS A 185 19.08 13.07 19.32
CA LYS A 185 18.75 14.34 19.98
C LYS A 185 17.49 14.25 20.84
N GLY A 186 17.28 15.24 21.69
CA GLY A 186 16.13 15.34 22.59
C GLY A 186 16.47 15.01 24.05
N SER A 187 15.46 14.63 24.83
CA SER A 187 15.59 14.33 26.26
C SER A 187 16.54 13.16 26.52
N ALA A 188 17.31 13.23 27.62
CA ALA A 188 18.14 12.15 28.15
C ALA A 188 17.31 10.86 28.32
N HIS A 189 16.11 10.99 28.90
CA HIS A 189 15.11 9.93 28.97
C HIS A 189 13.78 10.52 28.52
N LEU A 190 13.25 10.03 27.40
CA LEU A 190 12.01 10.52 26.82
C LEU A 190 10.80 9.72 27.30
N ALA A 191 10.91 8.39 27.23
CA ALA A 191 9.81 7.47 27.48
C ALA A 191 10.30 6.02 27.68
N VAL A 192 9.40 5.16 28.14
CA VAL A 192 9.58 3.70 28.15
C VAL A 192 8.46 3.06 27.34
N LEU A 193 8.83 2.27 26.33
CA LEU A 193 7.89 1.42 25.58
C LEU A 193 7.92 0.02 26.19
N HIS A 194 6.82 -0.40 26.83
CA HIS A 194 6.68 -1.73 27.39
C HIS A 194 5.99 -2.64 26.37
N LEU A 195 6.66 -3.72 25.95
CA LEU A 195 6.08 -4.75 25.08
C LEU A 195 5.74 -5.99 25.91
N GLU A 196 4.45 -6.31 25.99
CA GLU A 196 3.94 -7.54 26.62
C GLU A 196 3.02 -8.28 25.64
N GLY A 197 3.46 -9.44 25.17
CA GLY A 197 2.77 -10.16 24.09
C GLY A 197 2.70 -9.30 22.82
N GLU A 198 1.48 -8.93 22.40
CA GLU A 198 1.24 -8.03 21.26
C GLU A 198 0.87 -6.59 21.67
N ASN A 199 0.91 -6.29 22.97
CA ASN A 199 0.54 -4.99 23.50
C ASN A 199 1.80 -4.13 23.71
N VAL A 200 1.78 -2.93 23.15
CA VAL A 200 2.81 -1.91 23.43
C VAL A 200 2.19 -0.78 24.22
N THR A 201 2.75 -0.50 25.39
CA THR A 201 2.31 0.59 26.27
C THR A 201 3.40 1.64 26.38
N LEU A 202 3.02 2.90 26.22
CA LEU A 202 3.86 4.05 26.48
C LEU A 202 3.79 4.40 27.98
N ASN A 203 4.95 4.48 28.63
CA ASN A 203 5.09 4.85 30.04
C ASN A 203 6.11 5.98 30.21
N PRO A 204 5.98 6.82 31.25
CA PRO A 204 6.91 7.91 31.51
C PRO A 204 8.27 7.38 32.01
N PRO A 205 9.36 8.13 31.77
CA PRO A 205 10.63 7.89 32.46
C PRO A 205 10.55 8.36 33.93
N ALA A 206 11.62 8.13 34.69
CA ALA A 206 11.77 8.73 36.01
C ALA A 206 11.74 10.27 35.89
N GLY A 207 10.78 10.91 36.55
CA GLY A 207 10.54 12.36 36.45
C GLY A 207 9.33 12.76 35.58
N GLY A 208 8.66 11.81 34.94
CA GLY A 208 7.49 12.09 34.09
C GLY A 208 7.85 12.37 32.63
N PHE A 209 6.85 12.49 31.76
CA PHE A 209 7.09 12.87 30.36
C PHE A 209 7.58 14.33 30.27
N PRO A 210 8.47 14.65 29.33
CA PRO A 210 8.75 16.04 28.97
C PRO A 210 7.45 16.77 28.60
N PRO A 211 7.28 18.05 28.98
CA PRO A 211 6.02 18.79 28.80
C PRO A 211 5.63 19.00 27.33
N ASP A 212 6.61 18.99 26.43
CA ASP A 212 6.47 19.15 24.98
C ASP A 212 6.37 17.82 24.22
N PHE A 213 6.39 16.68 24.92
CA PHE A 213 6.19 15.38 24.31
C PHE A 213 4.71 15.11 24.08
N LEU A 214 4.32 14.98 22.81
CA LEU A 214 2.93 14.80 22.40
C LEU A 214 2.69 13.40 21.85
N VAL A 215 1.50 12.86 22.10
CA VAL A 215 0.96 11.66 21.47
C VAL A 215 -0.34 12.02 20.77
N ALA A 216 -0.40 11.79 19.47
CA ALA A 216 -1.52 12.20 18.61
C ALA A 216 -1.90 13.69 18.78
N GLY A 217 -0.90 14.55 19.00
CA GLY A 217 -1.07 16.00 19.16
C GLY A 217 -1.50 16.48 20.56
N ALA A 218 -1.72 15.56 21.51
CA ALA A 218 -2.03 15.90 22.90
C ALA A 218 -0.84 15.59 23.83
N PRO A 219 -0.70 16.28 24.99
CA PRO A 219 0.35 15.96 25.96
C PRO A 219 0.39 14.48 26.31
N ALA A 220 1.59 13.91 26.34
CA ALA A 220 1.79 12.49 26.57
C ALA A 220 1.24 12.05 27.94
N LYS A 221 0.57 10.90 27.93
CA LYS A 221 0.06 10.20 29.12
C LYS A 221 0.37 8.72 28.97
N PRO A 222 0.46 7.96 30.08
CA PRO A 222 0.57 6.52 30.01
C PRO A 222 -0.61 5.95 29.22
N GLN A 223 -0.35 5.22 28.14
CA GLN A 223 -1.40 4.73 27.23
C GLN A 223 -0.92 3.58 26.36
N SER A 224 -1.84 2.75 25.90
CA SER A 224 -1.55 1.73 24.88
C SER A 224 -1.36 2.38 23.50
N LEU A 225 -0.35 1.92 22.77
CA LEU A 225 -0.07 2.35 21.41
C LEU A 225 -0.59 1.29 20.43
N ARG A 226 -1.57 1.68 19.61
CA ARG A 226 -2.09 0.81 18.54
C ARG A 226 -1.03 0.63 17.45
N ALA A 227 -0.68 -0.62 17.14
CA ALA A 227 0.19 -0.97 16.03
C ALA A 227 -0.38 -2.17 15.27
N GLU A 228 -1.18 -1.91 14.24
CA GLU A 228 -1.69 -2.94 13.35
C GLU A 228 -0.65 -3.40 12.34
N GLY A 229 -0.67 -4.69 12.00
CA GLY A 229 0.24 -5.29 11.03
C GLY A 229 0.16 -4.58 9.68
N ASN A 230 1.30 -4.04 9.22
CA ASN A 230 1.44 -3.33 7.95
C ASN A 230 0.50 -2.13 7.73
N LYS A 231 -0.08 -1.56 8.78
CA LYS A 231 -0.98 -0.39 8.70
C LYS A 231 -0.46 0.81 9.49
N ASP A 232 0.75 1.21 9.16
CA ASP A 232 1.54 2.25 9.84
C ASP A 232 0.85 3.63 9.91
N LYS A 233 -0.09 3.91 9.00
CA LYS A 233 -0.85 5.18 8.97
C LYS A 233 -1.80 5.36 10.17
N PHE A 234 -2.20 4.27 10.83
CA PHE A 234 -3.10 4.32 11.98
C PHE A 234 -2.36 4.33 13.33
N ALA A 235 -1.03 4.18 13.32
CA ALA A 235 -0.24 4.23 14.54
C ALA A 235 -0.19 5.67 15.08
N PRO A 236 -0.49 5.89 16.37
CA PRO A 236 -0.43 7.23 16.96
C PRO A 236 1.00 7.78 16.87
N ARG A 237 1.10 9.04 16.42
CA ARG A 237 2.40 9.73 16.31
C ARG A 237 2.81 10.26 17.67
N MET A 238 4.05 9.97 18.05
CA MET A 238 4.73 10.49 19.24
C MET A 238 5.74 11.55 18.77
N THR A 239 5.55 12.81 19.13
CA THR A 239 6.33 13.93 18.59
C THR A 239 6.98 14.76 19.68
N ILE A 240 8.22 15.19 19.46
CA ILE A 240 8.96 16.14 20.31
C ILE A 240 10.00 16.87 19.47
N GLY A 241 10.01 18.20 19.53
CA GLY A 241 10.84 19.02 18.63
C GLY A 241 10.60 18.65 17.16
N THR A 242 11.65 18.18 16.47
CA THR A 242 11.58 17.74 15.07
C THR A 242 11.38 16.23 14.91
N LEU A 243 11.36 15.48 16.01
CA LEU A 243 11.20 14.03 15.98
C LEU A 243 9.72 13.65 15.86
N ASN A 244 9.46 12.66 15.01
CA ASN A 244 8.16 12.01 14.85
C ASN A 244 8.38 10.50 14.89
N MET A 245 7.86 9.86 15.92
CA MET A 245 8.05 8.44 16.19
C MET A 245 6.72 7.72 16.24
N TYR A 246 6.71 6.45 15.89
CA TYR A 246 5.53 5.61 16.01
C TYR A 246 5.90 4.14 16.01
N VAL A 247 5.09 3.33 16.69
CA VAL A 247 5.29 1.89 16.73
C VAL A 247 4.68 1.27 15.47
N ILE A 248 5.46 0.43 14.79
CA ILE A 248 5.00 -0.36 13.66
C ILE A 248 4.98 -1.84 14.02
N ARG A 249 4.16 -2.61 13.31
CA ARG A 249 4.11 -4.07 13.43
C ARG A 249 4.42 -4.72 12.08
N ARG A 250 5.34 -5.68 12.10
CA ARG A 250 5.67 -6.56 10.97
C ARG A 250 5.60 -7.99 11.48
N GLU A 251 4.64 -8.76 10.98
CA GLU A 251 4.29 -10.08 11.53
C GLU A 251 4.08 -10.01 13.06
N SER A 252 4.82 -10.79 13.85
CA SER A 252 4.78 -10.81 15.32
C SER A 252 5.72 -9.80 15.98
N ARG A 253 6.50 -9.04 15.20
CA ARG A 253 7.55 -8.13 15.70
C ARG A 253 7.06 -6.69 15.71
N PHE A 254 7.49 -5.96 16.74
CA PHE A 254 7.21 -4.53 16.91
C PHE A 254 8.51 -3.73 16.81
N ALA A 255 8.44 -2.55 16.22
CA ALA A 255 9.58 -1.64 16.16
C ALA A 255 9.14 -0.19 16.37
N LEU A 256 10.01 0.60 16.98
CA LEU A 256 9.90 2.05 16.98
C LEU A 256 10.49 2.59 15.68
N ARG A 257 9.66 3.20 14.85
CA ARG A 257 10.13 3.97 13.70
C ARG A 257 10.39 5.40 14.13
N ILE A 258 11.53 5.95 13.71
CA ILE A 258 12.00 7.27 14.13
C ILE A 258 12.22 8.14 12.89
N LYS A 259 11.47 9.24 12.80
CA LYS A 259 11.64 10.27 11.79
C LYS A 259 12.13 11.57 12.42
N ASP A 260 12.91 12.32 11.66
CA ASP A 260 13.43 13.63 12.02
C ASP A 260 13.26 14.59 10.85
N ALA A 261 12.46 15.65 11.04
CA ALA A 261 12.21 16.67 10.03
C ALA A 261 13.46 17.47 9.62
N GLN A 262 14.56 17.34 10.38
CA GLN A 262 15.87 17.91 10.09
C GLN A 262 16.94 16.82 9.88
N SER A 263 16.54 15.66 9.33
CA SER A 263 17.49 14.58 9.07
C SER A 263 18.66 15.03 8.18
N PRO A 264 19.82 14.37 8.27
CA PRO A 264 20.92 14.57 7.33
C PRO A 264 20.49 14.37 5.87
N SER A 265 19.59 13.42 5.60
CA SER A 265 19.09 13.15 4.24
C SER A 265 18.21 14.27 3.69
N ILE A 266 17.47 15.01 4.53
CA ILE A 266 16.71 16.20 4.12
C ILE A 266 17.66 17.38 3.94
N THR A 267 18.52 17.65 4.91
CA THR A 267 19.40 18.84 4.91
C THR A 267 20.51 18.75 3.85
N GLY A 268 20.94 17.54 3.49
CA GLY A 268 21.88 17.25 2.41
C GLY A 268 21.23 16.84 1.09
N PHE A 269 19.94 17.12 0.88
CA PHE A 269 19.25 16.75 -0.35
C PHE A 269 19.69 17.63 -1.53
N HIS A 270 20.19 17.01 -2.60
CA HIS A 270 20.68 17.71 -3.79
C HIS A 270 19.88 17.40 -5.06
N GLY A 271 18.67 16.87 -4.91
CA GLY A 271 17.79 16.52 -6.02
C GLY A 271 17.85 15.04 -6.41
N LEU A 272 16.85 14.62 -7.18
CA LEU A 272 16.76 13.29 -7.75
C LEU A 272 17.35 13.28 -9.16
N LYS A 273 17.94 12.14 -9.54
CA LYS A 273 18.43 11.90 -10.90
C LYS A 273 17.32 11.23 -11.72
N TRP A 274 17.07 11.70 -12.94
CA TRP A 274 16.01 11.17 -13.81
C TRP A 274 16.55 10.80 -15.18
N TYR A 275 15.99 9.79 -15.80
CA TYR A 275 16.13 9.58 -17.23
C TYR A 275 15.41 10.68 -18.03
N PRO A 276 15.88 10.97 -19.27
CA PRO A 276 15.08 11.71 -20.24
C PRO A 276 13.70 11.05 -20.42
N PRO A 277 12.61 11.82 -20.53
CA PRO A 277 11.30 11.26 -20.84
C PRO A 277 11.29 10.56 -22.20
N ASP A 278 10.58 9.45 -22.30
CA ASP A 278 10.36 8.71 -23.53
C ASP A 278 8.93 8.16 -23.58
N GLU A 279 8.14 8.65 -24.54
CA GLU A 279 6.73 8.28 -24.70
C GLU A 279 6.52 6.83 -25.13
N ASN A 280 7.54 6.17 -25.71
CA ASN A 280 7.44 4.75 -26.05
C ASN A 280 7.31 3.85 -24.82
N TYR A 281 7.63 4.38 -23.64
CA TYR A 281 7.47 3.71 -22.35
C TYR A 281 6.19 4.12 -21.60
N ARG A 282 5.29 4.85 -22.27
CA ARG A 282 3.92 5.10 -21.80
C ARG A 282 2.97 4.19 -22.57
N VAL A 283 2.76 2.99 -22.05
CA VAL A 283 2.02 1.93 -22.76
C VAL A 283 0.58 1.79 -22.27
N ILE A 284 -0.32 1.43 -23.18
CA ILE A 284 -1.67 1.00 -22.84
C ILE A 284 -1.62 -0.51 -22.59
N ALA A 285 -2.03 -0.92 -21.39
CA ALA A 285 -2.11 -2.31 -20.99
C ALA A 285 -3.56 -2.79 -20.96
N LYS A 286 -3.79 -4.02 -21.43
CA LYS A 286 -5.03 -4.75 -21.23
C LYS A 286 -5.10 -5.21 -19.78
N TRP A 287 -6.21 -4.90 -19.13
CA TRP A 287 -6.50 -5.38 -17.78
C TRP A 287 -7.20 -6.73 -17.82
N ILE A 288 -6.63 -7.70 -17.11
CA ILE A 288 -7.17 -9.05 -16.97
C ILE A 288 -7.54 -9.24 -15.50
N PRO A 289 -8.82 -9.13 -15.14
CA PRO A 289 -9.26 -9.18 -13.75
C PRO A 289 -9.12 -10.59 -13.18
N TYR A 290 -8.85 -10.69 -11.88
CA TYR A 290 -8.98 -11.94 -11.12
C TYR A 290 -10.23 -11.84 -10.25
N VAL A 291 -11.19 -12.75 -10.44
CA VAL A 291 -12.43 -12.77 -9.66
C VAL A 291 -12.64 -14.20 -9.13
N PRO A 292 -12.45 -14.45 -7.81
CA PRO A 292 -12.01 -13.52 -6.77
C PRO A 292 -10.55 -13.07 -6.93
N PHE A 293 -10.16 -12.03 -6.19
CA PHE A 293 -8.75 -11.59 -6.16
C PHE A 293 -7.84 -12.74 -5.73
N LYS A 294 -6.69 -12.83 -6.39
CA LYS A 294 -5.60 -13.73 -5.96
C LYS A 294 -4.95 -13.13 -4.72
N THR A 295 -4.38 -13.97 -3.85
CA THR A 295 -3.50 -13.51 -2.78
C THR A 295 -2.07 -13.94 -3.09
N ILE A 296 -1.12 -13.03 -2.89
CA ILE A 296 0.32 -13.34 -2.91
C ILE A 296 0.94 -12.97 -1.58
N THR A 297 1.97 -13.72 -1.19
CA THR A 297 2.84 -13.38 -0.07
C THR A 297 4.02 -12.57 -0.59
N LEU A 298 4.18 -11.34 -0.10
CA LEU A 298 5.32 -10.48 -0.40
C LEU A 298 6.37 -10.58 0.72
N ALA A 299 7.61 -10.86 0.33
CA ALA A 299 8.76 -10.72 1.21
C ALA A 299 9.20 -9.25 1.30
N THR A 300 9.83 -8.87 2.39
CA THR A 300 10.38 -7.51 2.62
C THR A 300 11.89 -7.55 2.83
N LEU A 301 12.55 -6.40 2.67
CA LEU A 301 13.99 -6.26 2.95
C LEU A 301 14.38 -6.54 4.40
N VAL A 302 13.43 -6.46 5.34
CA VAL A 302 13.67 -6.77 6.77
C VAL A 302 13.41 -8.24 7.12
N GLY A 303 13.22 -9.10 6.12
CA GLY A 303 13.05 -10.55 6.29
C GLY A 303 11.67 -10.99 6.76
N THR A 304 10.68 -10.09 6.79
CA THR A 304 9.28 -10.42 7.09
C THR A 304 8.46 -10.59 5.83
N ASN A 305 7.34 -11.29 5.93
CA ASN A 305 6.38 -11.54 4.87
C ASN A 305 5.00 -10.99 5.23
N TYR A 306 4.20 -10.68 4.21
CA TYR A 306 2.81 -10.34 4.39
C TYR A 306 2.00 -10.59 3.13
N ASP A 307 0.73 -10.93 3.32
CA ASP A 307 -0.18 -11.21 2.22
C ASP A 307 -0.78 -9.94 1.65
N GLN A 308 -0.93 -9.92 0.32
CA GLN A 308 -1.53 -8.83 -0.43
C GLN A 308 -2.52 -9.36 -1.48
N PRO A 309 -3.66 -8.69 -1.64
CA PRO A 309 -4.56 -8.98 -2.74
C PRO A 309 -3.98 -8.49 -4.07
N VAL A 310 -4.09 -9.34 -5.08
CA VAL A 310 -3.77 -9.08 -6.48
C VAL A 310 -5.09 -9.06 -7.26
N PRO A 311 -5.56 -7.88 -7.68
CA PRO A 311 -6.88 -7.75 -8.29
C PRO A 311 -6.94 -8.21 -9.76
N GLY A 312 -5.79 -8.41 -10.39
CA GLY A 312 -5.69 -8.79 -11.80
C GLY A 312 -4.26 -8.67 -12.31
N ALA A 313 -4.11 -8.64 -13.63
CA ALA A 313 -2.83 -8.40 -14.28
C ALA A 313 -2.96 -7.37 -15.39
N ALA A 314 -1.89 -6.62 -15.61
CA ALA A 314 -1.72 -5.72 -16.74
C ALA A 314 -0.86 -6.43 -17.80
N GLU A 315 -1.43 -6.66 -18.98
CA GLU A 315 -0.74 -7.23 -20.14
C GLU A 315 -0.52 -6.16 -21.21
N PHE A 316 0.71 -5.99 -21.65
CA PHE A 316 1.09 -4.92 -22.58
C PHE A 316 2.19 -5.38 -23.53
N VAL A 317 2.37 -4.65 -24.64
CA VAL A 317 3.47 -4.88 -25.58
C VAL A 317 4.52 -3.79 -25.36
N LEU A 318 5.78 -4.20 -25.24
CA LEU A 318 6.92 -3.29 -25.20
C LEU A 318 8.08 -3.92 -25.96
N ALA A 319 8.73 -3.13 -26.83
CA ALA A 319 9.77 -3.58 -27.73
C ALA A 319 9.37 -4.83 -28.56
N GLY A 320 8.13 -4.84 -29.06
CA GLY A 320 7.59 -5.93 -29.89
C GLY A 320 7.27 -7.24 -29.15
N LYS A 321 7.41 -7.28 -27.82
CA LYS A 321 7.12 -8.46 -26.99
C LYS A 321 6.01 -8.19 -25.99
N THR A 322 5.15 -9.18 -25.78
CA THR A 322 4.12 -9.15 -24.75
C THR A 322 4.70 -9.42 -23.37
N TRP A 323 4.33 -8.59 -22.41
CA TRP A 323 4.70 -8.67 -21.00
C TRP A 323 3.44 -8.66 -20.14
N ARG A 324 3.56 -9.23 -18.94
CA ARG A 324 2.49 -9.28 -17.95
C ARG A 324 3.07 -8.98 -16.58
N ILE A 325 2.46 -8.04 -15.85
CA ILE A 325 2.80 -7.72 -14.46
C ILE A 325 1.55 -7.64 -13.60
N GLU A 326 1.68 -7.95 -12.32
CA GLU A 326 0.59 -8.01 -11.35
C GLU A 326 0.77 -6.89 -10.30
N PRO A 327 -0.22 -6.01 -10.08
CA PRO A 327 -0.20 -5.05 -8.98
C PRO A 327 -0.75 -5.66 -7.69
N VAL A 328 -0.52 -4.96 -6.58
CA VAL A 328 -1.23 -5.15 -5.32
C VAL A 328 -2.05 -3.91 -4.97
N LEU A 329 -2.91 -4.03 -3.96
CA LEU A 329 -3.63 -2.91 -3.35
C LEU A 329 -3.05 -2.61 -1.97
N GLU A 330 -2.17 -1.62 -1.88
CA GLU A 330 -1.56 -1.20 -0.61
C GLU A 330 -2.60 -0.62 0.35
N ASP A 331 -3.55 0.15 -0.18
CA ASP A 331 -4.67 0.71 0.56
C ASP A 331 -5.93 0.65 -0.29
N PRO A 332 -6.89 -0.25 0.00
CA PRO A 332 -8.12 -0.37 -0.78
C PRO A 332 -8.95 0.93 -0.81
N ALA A 333 -8.76 1.84 0.15
CA ALA A 333 -9.42 3.14 0.17
C ALA A 333 -8.81 4.14 -0.84
N VAL A 334 -7.60 3.88 -1.33
CA VAL A 334 -6.92 4.67 -2.34
C VAL A 334 -7.08 3.96 -3.67
N ALA A 335 -7.73 4.62 -4.63
CA ALA A 335 -7.99 4.07 -5.96
C ALA A 335 -6.72 4.04 -6.83
N LYS A 336 -5.69 3.33 -6.38
CA LYS A 336 -4.41 3.15 -7.08
C LYS A 336 -3.98 1.70 -7.07
N LEU A 337 -3.48 1.25 -8.21
CA LEU A 337 -2.74 0.01 -8.35
C LEU A 337 -1.27 0.27 -8.01
N PHE A 338 -0.67 -0.63 -7.24
CA PHE A 338 0.74 -0.55 -6.86
C PHE A 338 1.53 -1.70 -7.48
N PHE A 339 2.42 -1.38 -8.42
CA PHE A 339 3.32 -2.34 -9.03
C PHE A 339 4.70 -2.27 -8.37
N ILE A 340 5.10 -3.39 -7.77
CA ILE A 340 6.45 -3.61 -7.26
C ILE A 340 7.16 -4.51 -8.27
N PHE A 341 8.18 -3.99 -8.94
CA PHE A 341 8.87 -4.78 -9.96
C PHE A 341 10.36 -4.43 -10.03
N ARG A 342 11.12 -5.24 -10.78
CA ARG A 342 12.50 -4.93 -11.14
C ARG A 342 12.73 -5.24 -12.61
N ASP A 343 13.72 -4.58 -13.16
CA ASP A 343 14.17 -4.72 -14.54
C ASP A 343 15.71 -4.72 -14.59
N THR A 344 16.31 -4.83 -15.78
CA THR A 344 17.78 -4.97 -15.88
C THR A 344 18.54 -3.66 -15.66
N THR A 345 17.89 -2.49 -15.65
CA THR A 345 18.58 -1.23 -15.28
C THR A 345 19.01 -1.19 -13.82
N GLY A 346 18.40 -2.00 -12.94
CA GLY A 346 18.76 -2.06 -11.52
C GLY A 346 20.21 -2.52 -11.26
N THR A 347 20.82 -3.21 -12.23
CA THR A 347 22.22 -3.63 -12.14
C THR A 347 23.20 -2.53 -12.52
N THR A 348 22.74 -1.42 -13.10
CA THR A 348 23.59 -0.37 -13.67
C THR A 348 23.23 1.00 -13.12
N THR A 349 22.08 1.54 -13.51
CA THR A 349 21.73 2.96 -13.38
C THR A 349 20.57 3.26 -12.43
N THR A 350 19.73 2.27 -12.12
CA THR A 350 18.60 2.45 -11.19
C THR A 350 18.83 1.69 -9.88
N TYR A 351 17.95 1.88 -8.90
CA TYR A 351 18.07 1.19 -7.62
C TYR A 351 17.91 -0.33 -7.76
N GLY A 352 18.83 -1.08 -7.16
CA GLY A 352 19.02 -2.50 -7.50
C GLY A 352 17.95 -3.47 -6.99
N ALA A 353 17.23 -3.13 -5.92
CA ALA A 353 16.28 -4.06 -5.32
C ALA A 353 14.96 -4.12 -6.10
N CYS A 354 14.36 -2.96 -6.40
CA CYS A 354 13.11 -2.80 -7.11
C CYS A 354 12.84 -1.33 -7.46
N ARG A 355 11.78 -1.12 -8.24
CA ARG A 355 11.18 0.18 -8.55
C ARG A 355 9.66 0.08 -8.39
N PHE A 356 9.05 1.22 -8.09
CA PHE A 356 7.62 1.33 -7.84
C PHE A 356 6.94 2.07 -8.99
N LEU A 357 5.76 1.59 -9.39
CA LEU A 357 4.85 2.30 -10.29
C LEU A 357 3.46 2.31 -9.69
N TYR A 358 2.88 3.50 -9.62
CA TYR A 358 1.50 3.71 -9.22
C TYR A 358 0.68 4.19 -10.41
N THR A 359 -0.52 3.64 -10.57
CA THR A 359 -1.47 4.06 -11.61
C THR A 359 -2.89 3.98 -11.09
N GLY A 360 -3.82 4.65 -11.78
CA GLY A 360 -5.25 4.57 -11.46
C GLY A 360 -5.84 3.19 -11.77
N PHE A 361 -7.13 3.04 -11.51
CA PHE A 361 -7.85 1.82 -11.88
C PHE A 361 -8.10 1.73 -13.40
N PRO A 362 -8.31 0.50 -13.92
CA PRO A 362 -8.67 0.30 -15.31
C PRO A 362 -9.99 0.97 -15.67
N THR A 363 -10.19 1.23 -16.97
CA THR A 363 -11.37 1.93 -17.52
C THR A 363 -12.71 1.36 -17.08
N ASN A 364 -12.80 0.04 -16.83
CA ASN A 364 -14.02 -0.65 -16.44
C ASN A 364 -14.04 -1.12 -14.98
N GLY A 365 -13.15 -0.58 -14.12
CA GLY A 365 -12.96 -1.04 -12.76
C GLY A 365 -12.05 -2.27 -12.64
N LEU A 366 -11.97 -2.84 -11.45
CA LEU A 366 -11.05 -3.95 -11.15
C LEU A 366 -11.62 -5.33 -11.50
N ASP A 367 -12.94 -5.47 -11.56
CA ASP A 367 -13.67 -6.73 -11.69
C ASP A 367 -13.98 -7.12 -13.15
N LYS A 368 -13.71 -6.22 -14.11
CA LYS A 368 -14.03 -6.42 -15.53
C LYS A 368 -12.82 -6.16 -16.41
N PRO A 369 -12.70 -6.83 -17.56
CA PRO A 369 -11.69 -6.48 -18.56
C PRO A 369 -11.79 -5.01 -18.95
N GLY A 370 -10.65 -4.38 -19.17
CA GLY A 370 -10.54 -2.97 -19.50
C GLY A 370 -9.12 -2.61 -19.91
N GLU A 371 -8.79 -1.32 -19.85
CA GLU A 371 -7.45 -0.82 -20.17
C GLU A 371 -6.95 0.09 -19.06
N LEU A 372 -5.63 0.15 -18.89
CA LEU A 372 -4.98 1.16 -18.05
C LEU A 372 -3.69 1.64 -18.71
N VAL A 373 -3.27 2.85 -18.35
CA VAL A 373 -1.97 3.39 -18.77
C VAL A 373 -0.90 2.99 -17.76
N LEU A 374 0.17 2.37 -18.23
CA LEU A 374 1.41 2.17 -17.51
C LEU A 374 2.43 3.20 -18.04
N ASP A 375 2.61 4.29 -17.28
CA ASP A 375 3.60 5.32 -17.60
C ASP A 375 4.91 5.04 -16.87
N PHE A 376 5.81 4.28 -17.49
CA PHE A 376 7.09 3.91 -16.88
C PHE A 376 8.03 5.13 -16.71
N ASN A 377 7.73 6.29 -17.31
CA ASN A 377 8.45 7.54 -16.99
C ASN A 377 8.23 8.01 -15.56
N ARG A 378 7.20 7.48 -14.88
CA ARG A 378 6.86 7.73 -13.48
C ARG A 378 7.33 6.62 -12.55
N LEU A 379 8.30 5.81 -12.99
CA LEU A 379 8.96 4.88 -12.08
C LEU A 379 9.73 5.65 -11.03
N GLU A 380 9.45 5.34 -9.77
CA GLU A 380 10.10 5.95 -8.61
C GLU A 380 10.92 4.92 -7.84
N ASN A 381 11.95 5.40 -7.16
CA ASN A 381 12.72 4.58 -6.25
C ASN A 381 11.89 4.23 -5.00
N PRO A 382 11.97 2.99 -4.49
CA PRO A 382 11.36 2.62 -3.24
C PRO A 382 12.03 3.36 -2.06
N PRO A 383 11.36 3.48 -0.90
CA PRO A 383 11.93 4.13 0.29
C PRO A 383 13.33 3.62 0.70
N CYS A 384 13.62 2.34 0.48
CA CYS A 384 14.91 1.73 0.78
C CYS A 384 16.07 2.26 -0.06
N ALA A 385 15.81 2.96 -1.16
CA ALA A 385 16.84 3.67 -1.91
C ALA A 385 17.38 4.90 -1.17
N TYR A 386 16.59 5.48 -0.26
CA TYR A 386 16.94 6.70 0.48
C TYR A 386 17.34 6.44 1.93
N THR A 387 16.93 5.30 2.50
CA THR A 387 17.08 5.03 3.94
C THR A 387 17.09 3.53 4.24
N PRO A 388 18.04 3.04 5.07
CA PRO A 388 18.13 1.63 5.44
C PRO A 388 17.03 1.19 6.42
N TYR A 389 16.29 2.15 7.00
CA TYR A 389 15.31 1.91 8.06
C TYR A 389 13.89 1.62 7.55
N SER A 390 13.72 1.50 6.23
CA SER A 390 12.45 1.19 5.59
C SER A 390 12.20 -0.33 5.52
N THR A 391 10.94 -0.73 5.37
CA THR A 391 10.53 -2.15 5.31
C THR A 391 9.96 -2.48 3.92
N CYS A 392 10.67 -2.11 2.86
CA CYS A 392 10.13 -2.20 1.50
C CYS A 392 9.86 -3.65 1.06
N PRO A 393 8.78 -3.90 0.31
CA PRO A 393 8.55 -5.18 -0.32
C PRO A 393 9.52 -5.47 -1.45
N LEU A 394 9.80 -6.75 -1.66
CA LEU A 394 10.55 -7.29 -2.78
C LEU A 394 9.61 -7.59 -3.96
N PRO A 395 10.11 -7.50 -5.20
CA PRO A 395 9.29 -7.75 -6.38
C PRO A 395 8.96 -9.25 -6.49
N PRO A 396 7.66 -9.62 -6.65
CA PRO A 396 7.28 -11.00 -6.83
C PRO A 396 7.89 -11.55 -8.12
N PRO A 397 8.08 -12.89 -8.26
CA PRO A 397 8.75 -13.48 -9.42
C PRO A 397 8.18 -13.05 -10.78
N GLY A 398 6.85 -12.93 -10.89
CA GLY A 398 6.17 -12.50 -12.11
C GLY A 398 6.45 -11.05 -12.52
N ASN A 399 6.92 -10.22 -11.59
CA ASN A 399 7.25 -8.81 -11.81
C ASN A 399 8.77 -8.59 -11.92
N ARG A 400 9.52 -9.59 -12.38
CA ARG A 400 10.96 -9.47 -12.65
C ARG A 400 11.17 -9.46 -14.15
N LEU A 401 11.18 -8.27 -14.74
CA LEU A 401 11.28 -8.08 -16.18
C LEU A 401 12.74 -8.27 -16.63
N PRO A 402 13.05 -9.20 -17.53
CA PRO A 402 14.41 -9.42 -18.04
C PRO A 402 14.76 -8.46 -19.19
N ILE A 403 14.28 -7.22 -19.12
CA ILE A 403 14.53 -6.16 -20.11
C ILE A 403 14.96 -4.88 -19.41
N PRO A 404 15.67 -3.97 -20.09
CA PRO A 404 15.96 -2.66 -19.53
C PRO A 404 14.74 -1.75 -19.69
N LEU A 405 14.54 -0.88 -18.71
CA LEU A 405 13.54 0.19 -18.74
C LEU A 405 14.24 1.52 -18.38
N PRO A 406 14.93 2.16 -19.36
CA PRO A 406 15.75 3.37 -19.18
C PRO A 406 14.90 4.64 -19.08
N VAL A 407 13.88 4.61 -18.23
CA VAL A 407 12.96 5.71 -17.93
C VAL A 407 12.69 5.78 -16.44
N GLY A 408 12.20 6.93 -15.98
CA GLY A 408 11.91 7.19 -14.56
C GLY A 408 13.14 7.54 -13.73
N GLU A 409 13.03 7.31 -12.43
CA GLU A 409 14.04 7.69 -11.45
C GLU A 409 15.29 6.82 -11.56
N GLN A 410 16.44 7.46 -11.57
CA GLN A 410 17.75 6.82 -11.51
C GLN A 410 18.15 6.60 -10.05
N ARG A 411 19.22 5.84 -9.82
CA ARG A 411 19.71 5.57 -8.48
C ARG A 411 20.05 6.87 -7.74
N TYR A 412 19.58 6.98 -6.49
CA TYR A 412 19.78 8.17 -5.66
C TYR A 412 21.23 8.34 -5.19
N HIS A 413 21.87 7.25 -4.73
CA HIS A 413 23.27 7.20 -4.34
C HIS A 413 24.09 6.37 -5.33
N ASP A 414 25.35 6.72 -5.55
CA ASP A 414 26.25 5.87 -6.35
C ASP A 414 26.57 4.57 -5.59
N LEU A 415 27.00 3.52 -6.29
CA LEU A 415 27.39 2.27 -5.63
C LEU A 415 28.71 2.52 -4.90
N ASN A 416 28.67 2.55 -3.57
CA ASN A 416 29.88 2.47 -2.74
C ASN A 416 30.40 1.04 -2.72
#